data_AF-A0A920TKA9-F1
#
_entry.id   AF-A0A920TKA9-F1
#
_cell.length_a   1.000
_cell.length_b   1.000
_cell.length_c   1.000
_cell.angle_alpha   90.00
_cell.angle_beta   90.00
_cell.angle_gamma   90.00
#
_symmetry.space_group_name_H-M   'P 1'
#
loop_
_entity.id
_entity.type
_entity.pdbx_description
1 polymer ?
#
loop_
_entity_poly.entity_id
_entity_poly.type
_entity_poly.pdbx_seq_one_letter_code
_entity_poly.pdbx_strand_id
1 'polypeptide(L)' 'MGLALITTFYGVLLANLVFLPIGGKLTRKSQEEMMLKSIVVEGIISIHSKEHPILMREKLMTFVPQSAR' A
#
# COMPACT_ATOMS: atom_id res chain seq x y z
N MET A 1 0.76 19.99 40.07
CA MET A 1 1.07 20.47 38.70
C MET A 1 1.80 19.44 37.82
N GLY A 2 2.68 18.58 38.35
CA GLY A 2 3.42 17.60 37.53
C GLY A 2 2.58 16.54 36.80
N LEU A 3 1.40 16.19 37.31
CA LEU A 3 0.54 15.15 36.72
C LEU A 3 0.06 15.50 35.30
N ALA A 4 -0.23 16.77 35.02
CA ALA A 4 -0.64 17.25 33.70
C ALA A 4 0.51 17.26 32.67
N LEU A 5 1.73 17.54 33.13
CA LEU A 5 2.94 17.48 32.31
C LEU A 5 3.27 16.03 31.93
N ILE A 6 3.13 15.09 32.86
CA ILE A 6 3.37 13.67 32.64
C ILE A 6 2.37 13.07 31.64
N THR A 7 1.08 13.38 31.77
CA THR A 7 0.07 12.93 30.79
C THR A 7 0.32 13.49 29.39
N THR A 8 0.73 14.75 29.28
CA THR A 8 1.09 15.36 27.99
C THR A 8 2.33 14.73 27.38
N PHE A 9 3.35 14.46 28.21
CA PHE A 9 4.57 13.80 27.79
C PHE A 9 4.29 12.41 27.23
N TYR A 10 3.60 11.55 27.98
CA TYR A 10 3.25 10.21 27.49
C TYR A 10 2.37 10.23 26.23
N GLY A 11 1.44 11.19 26.12
CA GLY A 11 0.59 11.35 24.94
C GLY A 11 1.39 11.67 23.68
N VAL A 12 2.26 12.69 23.73
CA VAL A 12 3.10 13.10 22.59
C VAL A 12 4.08 12.00 22.21
N LEU A 13 4.65 11.30 23.21
CA LEU A 13 5.62 10.24 23.01
C LEU A 13 4.98 9.04 22.30
N LEU A 14 3.82 8.57 22.76
CA LEU A 14 3.08 7.47 22.11
C LEU A 14 2.56 7.86 20.72
N ALA A 15 2.05 9.08 20.54
CA ALA A 15 1.57 9.58 19.25
C ALA A 15 2.65 9.52 18.17
N ASN A 16 3.84 10.04 18.47
CA ASN A 16 4.90 10.19 17.47
C ASN A 16 5.76 8.95 17.31
N LEU A 17 6.07 8.23 18.39
CA LEU A 17 6.96 7.05 18.33
C LEU A 17 6.23 5.74 18.05
N VAL A 18 4.93 5.63 18.33
CA VAL A 18 4.19 4.36 18.19
C VAL A 18 3.14 4.49 17.10
N PHE A 19 2.18 5.41 17.25
CA PHE A 19 1.03 5.46 16.34
C PHE A 19 1.40 5.96 14.93
N LEU A 20 2.28 6.97 14.83
CA LEU A 20 2.75 7.49 13.54
C LEU A 20 3.47 6.44 12.67
N PRO A 21 4.50 5.71 13.15
CA PRO A 21 5.16 4.70 12.33
C PRO A 21 4.27 3.49 12.03
N ILE A 22 3.36 3.12 12.94
CA ILE A 22 2.37 2.06 12.67
C ILE A 22 1.44 2.47 11.53
N GLY A 23 0.92 3.71 11.58
CA GLY A 23 0.09 4.26 10.50
C GLY A 23 0.82 4.30 9.17
N GLY A 24 2.06 4.80 9.15
CA GLY A 24 2.89 4.81 7.93
C GLY A 24 3.15 3.41 7.36
N LYS A 25 3.43 2.43 8.23
CA LYS A 25 3.65 1.04 7.81
C LYS A 25 2.38 0.40 7.25
N LEU A 26 1.22 0.69 7.85
CA LEU A 26 -0.08 0.19 7.39
C LEU A 26 -0.45 0.80 6.03
N THR A 27 -0.26 2.10 5.85
CA THR A 27 -0.48 2.77 4.56
C THR A 27 0.41 2.18 3.47
N ARG A 28 1.69 1.93 3.76
CA ARG A 28 2.60 1.28 2.79
C ARG A 28 2.10 -0.11 2.39
N LYS A 29 1.71 -0.95 3.35
CA LYS A 29 1.11 -2.26 3.06
C LYS A 29 -0.18 -2.14 2.25
N SER A 30 -1.02 -1.16 2.58
CA SER A 30 -2.27 -0.91 1.86
C SER A 30 -2.02 -0.51 0.40
N GLN A 31 -0.97 0.27 0.12
CA GLN A 31 -0.59 0.63 -1.23
C GLN A 31 -0.09 -0.59 -2.03
N GLU A 32 0.74 -1.43 -1.41
CA GLU A 32 1.19 -2.70 -2.00
C GLU A 32 0.00 -3.62 -2.34
N GLU A 33 -0.96 -3.78 -1.42
CA GLU A 33 -2.17 -4.56 -1.66
C GLU A 33 -3.07 -3.96 -2.74
N MET A 34 -3.24 -2.64 -2.74
CA MET A 34 -4.06 -1.94 -3.73
C MET A 34 -3.49 -2.16 -5.13
N MET A 35 -2.18 -2.03 -5.29
CA MET A 35 -1.48 -2.30 -6.55
C MET A 35 -1.71 -3.74 -7.02
N LEU A 36 -1.56 -4.73 -6.13
CA LEU A 36 -1.80 -6.14 -6.46
C LEU A 36 -3.25 -6.38 -6.92
N LYS A 37 -4.23 -5.79 -6.22
CA LYS A 37 -5.65 -5.90 -6.56
C LYS A 37 -5.95 -5.24 -7.91
N SER A 38 -5.36 -4.09 -8.21
CA SER A 38 -5.51 -3.43 -9.51
C SER A 38 -5.00 -4.31 -10.65
N ILE A 39 -3.85 -4.97 -10.48
CA ILE A 39 -3.31 -5.92 -11.49
C ILE A 39 -4.29 -7.07 -11.74
N VAL A 40 -4.84 -7.65 -10.68
CA VAL A 40 -5.79 -8.77 -10.80
C VAL A 40 -7.06 -8.32 -11.53
N VAL A 41 -7.60 -7.15 -11.20
CA VAL A 41 -8.80 -6.61 -11.85
C VAL A 41 -8.55 -6.33 -13.33
N GLU A 42 -7.44 -5.68 -13.67
CA GLU A 42 -7.05 -5.42 -15.06
C GLU A 42 -6.90 -6.74 -15.84
N GLY A 43 -6.26 -7.74 -15.23
CA GLY A 43 -6.12 -9.08 -15.81
C GLY A 43 -7.46 -9.75 -16.12
N ILE A 44 -8.42 -9.67 -15.20
CA ILE A 44 -9.77 -10.20 -15.42
C ILE A 44 -10.48 -9.46 -16.57
N ILE A 45 -10.35 -8.13 -16.65
CA ILE A 45 -10.94 -7.31 -17.71
C ILE A 45 -10.34 -7.68 -19.08
N SER A 46 -9.02 -7.87 -19.17
CA SER A 46 -8.35 -8.29 -20.41
C SER A 46 -8.74 -9.70 -20.85
N ILE A 47 -8.93 -10.63 -19.91
CA ILE A 47 -9.45 -11.98 -20.21
C ILE A 47 -10.88 -11.90 -20.74
N HIS A 48 -11.75 -11.12 -20.10
CA HIS A 48 -13.13 -10.94 -20.53
C HIS A 48 -13.22 -10.29 -21.92
N SER A 49 -12.32 -9.35 -22.22
CA SER A 49 -12.26 -8.66 -23.52
C SER A 49 -11.67 -9.51 -24.65
N LYS A 50 -11.28 -10.77 -24.38
CA LYS A 50 -10.61 -11.67 -25.34
C LYS A 50 -9.40 -11.01 -26.03
N GLU A 51 -8.62 -10.22 -25.30
CA GLU A 51 -7.38 -9.65 -25.83
C GLU A 51 -6.37 -10.76 -26.15
N HIS A 52 -5.54 -10.54 -27.17
CA HIS A 52 -4.47 -11.49 -27.52
C HIS A 52 -3.51 -11.65 -26.31
N PRO A 53 -3.14 -12.88 -25.92
CA PRO A 53 -2.37 -13.14 -24.70
C PRO A 53 -1.04 -12.36 -24.60
N ILE A 54 -0.42 -12.07 -25.75
CA ILE A 54 0.79 -11.25 -25.84
C ILE A 54 0.53 -9.81 -25.40
N LEU A 55 -0.57 -9.20 -25.86
CA LEU A 55 -0.92 -7.82 -25.54
C LEU A 55 -1.34 -7.67 -24.07
N MET A 56 -2.09 -8.65 -23.56
CA MET A 56 -2.43 -8.74 -22.13
C MET A 56 -1.15 -8.81 -21.27
N ARG A 57 -0.18 -9.61 -21.69
CA ARG A 57 1.08 -9.78 -20.97
C ARG A 57 1.93 -8.50 -20.98
N GLU A 58 1.99 -7.77 -22.08
CA GLU A 58 2.66 -6.46 -22.12
C GLU A 58 1.99 -5.45 -21.18
N LYS A 59 0.66 -5.35 -21.20
CA LYS A 59 -0.09 -4.47 -20.28
C LYS A 59 0.19 -4.79 -18.82
N LEU A 60 0.10 -6.06 -18.42
CA LEU A 60 0.36 -6.51 -17.05
C LEU A 60 1.82 -6.30 -16.62
N MET A 61 2.78 -6.40 -17.53
CA MET A 61 4.20 -6.14 -17.27
C MET A 61 4.53 -4.66 -17.03
N THR A 62 3.61 -3.74 -17.36
CA THR A 62 3.71 -2.31 -17.03
C THR A 62 3.41 -2.05 -15.55
N PHE A 63 2.59 -2.90 -14.93
CA PHE A 63 2.24 -2.78 -13.52
C PHE A 63 3.25 -3.45 -12.59
N VAL A 64 4.23 -4.21 -13.10
CA VAL A 64 5.30 -4.75 -12.26
C VAL A 64 6.35 -3.66 -12.03
N PRO A 65 6.64 -3.29 -10.76
CA PRO A 65 7.63 -2.27 -10.47
C PRO A 65 9.00 -2.76 -10.95
N GLN A 66 9.77 -1.90 -11.62
CA GLN A 66 11.06 -2.25 -12.23
C GLN A 66 12.08 -2.87 -11.26
N SER A 67 11.89 -2.66 -9.95
CA SER A 67 12.71 -3.29 -8.90
C SER A 67 12.58 -4.82 -8.83
N ALA A 68 11.54 -5.41 -9.45
CA ALA A 68 11.31 -6.85 -9.50
C ALA A 68 11.17 -7.36 -10.95
N ARG A 69 11.60 -6.57 -11.94
CA ARG A 69 11.74 -7.03 -13.34
C ARG A 69 12.88 -8.03 -13.48
#